data_AF-A0A965L071-F1
#
_entry.id   AF-A0A965L071-F1
#
_cell.length_a   1.000
_cell.length_b   1.000
_cell.length_c   1.000
_cell.angle_alpha   90.00
_cell.angle_beta   90.00
_cell.angle_gamma   90.00
#
_symmetry.space_group_name_H-M   'P 1'
#
loop_
_entity.id
_entity.type
_entity.pdbx_description
1 polymer ?
#
loop_
_entity_poly.entity_id
_entity_poly.type
_entity_poly.pdbx_seq_one_letter_code
_entity_poly.pdbx_strand_id
1 'polypeptide(L)'
;MKLTKSQLLNHLEQFIGTAYYYPLWPSIMLTDGTRYLADTAGCYWLMDAITSHLQRLPKEETFISSKLTVDNGKARLNIEDGNGTVLATQQIPYTDFPLDEIMLFACWDQKHWVIMLPGEY
;
A
#
# COMPACT_ATOMS: atom_id res chain seq x y z
N MET A 1 7.28 -13.32 18.21
CA MET A 1 7.84 -12.03 18.66
C MET A 1 7.49 -11.00 17.59
N LYS A 2 6.79 -9.90 17.92
CA LYS A 2 6.47 -8.86 16.92
C LYS A 2 7.78 -8.14 16.54
N LEU A 3 8.02 -7.92 15.24
CA LEU A 3 9.20 -7.18 14.77
C LEU A 3 9.18 -5.76 15.32
N THR A 4 10.36 -5.19 15.58
CA THR A 4 10.46 -3.76 15.88
C THR A 4 10.23 -2.93 14.62
N LYS A 5 9.89 -1.65 14.78
CA LYS A 5 9.71 -0.73 13.64
C LYS A 5 10.93 -0.73 12.70
N SER A 6 12.14 -0.66 13.28
CA SER A 6 13.39 -0.66 12.51
C SER A 6 13.63 -1.98 11.79
N GLN A 7 13.33 -3.14 12.41
CA GLN A 7 13.47 -4.42 11.73
C GLN A 7 12.51 -4.55 10.54
N LEU A 8 11.26 -4.11 10.71
CA LEU A 8 10.29 -4.11 9.63
C LEU A 8 10.76 -3.23 8.47
N LEU A 9 11.20 -1.99 8.74
CA LEU A 9 11.73 -1.10 7.71
C LEU A 9 12.92 -1.71 6.96
N ASN A 10 13.90 -2.25 7.69
CA ASN A 10 15.07 -2.89 7.09
C ASN A 10 14.70 -4.06 6.17
N HIS A 11 13.68 -4.85 6.55
CA HIS A 11 13.20 -5.94 5.69
C HIS A 11 12.48 -5.41 4.45
N LEU A 12 11.64 -4.37 4.60
CA LEU A 12 10.93 -3.76 3.47
C LEU A 12 11.90 -3.16 2.43
N GLU A 13 13.04 -2.61 2.88
CA GLU A 13 14.09 -2.09 1.99
C GLU A 13 14.77 -3.16 1.13
N GLN A 14 14.69 -4.44 1.49
CA GLN A 14 15.29 -5.53 0.70
C GLN A 14 14.45 -5.94 -0.52
N PHE A 15 13.20 -5.47 -0.60
CA PHE A 15 12.33 -5.75 -1.75
C PHE A 15 12.63 -4.73 -2.86
N ILE A 16 13.50 -5.14 -3.79
CA ILE A 16 13.97 -4.34 -4.95
C ILE A 16 13.41 -4.85 -6.29
N GLY A 17 12.28 -5.55 -6.22
CA GLY A 17 11.64 -6.24 -7.35
C GLY A 17 10.73 -7.35 -6.84
N THR A 18 9.87 -7.84 -7.72
CA THR A 18 8.89 -8.89 -7.40
C THR A 18 9.11 -10.12 -8.27
N ALA A 19 9.12 -11.29 -7.66
CA ALA A 19 9.16 -12.58 -8.34
C ALA A 19 7.76 -13.14 -8.55
N TYR A 20 6.85 -12.88 -7.60
CA TYR A 20 5.48 -13.37 -7.64
C TYR A 20 4.46 -12.25 -7.44
N TYR A 21 3.27 -12.45 -8.00
CA TYR A 21 2.11 -11.62 -7.78
C TYR A 21 1.05 -12.43 -7.04
N TYR A 22 0.51 -11.87 -5.96
CA TYR A 22 -0.43 -12.53 -5.08
C TYR A 22 -1.81 -11.89 -5.22
N PRO A 23 -2.86 -12.64 -5.58
CA PRO A 23 -4.20 -12.08 -5.69
C PRO A 23 -4.75 -11.67 -4.31
N LEU A 24 -5.20 -10.43 -4.19
CA LEU A 24 -5.98 -9.93 -3.04
C LEU A 24 -7.47 -9.91 -3.38
N TRP A 25 -7.81 -9.36 -4.56
CA TRP A 25 -9.15 -9.31 -5.15
C TRP A 25 -9.07 -9.71 -6.62
N PRO A 26 -10.18 -10.03 -7.31
CA PRO A 26 -10.13 -10.46 -8.72
C PRO A 26 -9.38 -9.52 -9.67
N SER A 27 -9.36 -8.21 -9.37
CA SER A 27 -8.67 -7.19 -10.16
C SER A 27 -7.50 -6.53 -9.43
N ILE A 28 -7.04 -7.10 -8.31
CA ILE A 28 -5.98 -6.52 -7.47
C ILE A 28 -4.94 -7.58 -7.09
N MET A 29 -3.68 -7.27 -7.34
CA MET A 29 -2.53 -8.09 -7.01
C MET A 29 -1.61 -7.35 -6.03
N LEU A 30 -0.89 -8.12 -5.22
CA LEU A 30 0.19 -7.65 -4.35
C LEU A 30 1.53 -8.19 -4.88
N THR A 31 2.58 -7.40 -4.75
CA THR A 31 3.97 -7.86 -4.90
C THR A 31 4.45 -8.65 -3.68
N ASP A 32 5.63 -9.26 -3.77
CA ASP A 32 6.28 -9.94 -2.65
C ASP A 32 6.41 -9.03 -1.42
N GLY A 33 6.86 -7.78 -1.60
CA GLY A 33 7.06 -6.83 -0.51
C GLY A 33 5.77 -6.37 0.16
N THR A 34 4.73 -6.09 -0.61
CA THR A 34 3.43 -5.67 -0.06
C THR A 34 2.67 -6.82 0.57
N ARG A 35 2.79 -8.03 0.02
CA ARG A 35 2.31 -9.25 0.66
C ARG A 35 3.01 -9.49 2.00
N TYR A 36 4.34 -9.39 2.03
CA TYR A 36 5.14 -9.51 3.24
C TYR A 36 4.73 -8.48 4.30
N LEU A 37 4.56 -7.21 3.92
CA LEU A 37 4.07 -6.16 4.80
C LEU A 37 2.71 -6.52 5.41
N ALA A 38 1.74 -6.94 4.58
CA ALA A 38 0.40 -7.27 5.02
C ALA A 38 0.39 -8.45 6.02
N ASP A 39 1.14 -9.52 5.72
CA ASP A 39 1.26 -10.69 6.59
C ASP A 39 1.97 -10.36 7.92
N THR A 40 3.04 -9.55 7.85
CA THR A 40 3.91 -9.29 9.00
C THR A 40 3.34 -8.23 9.94
N ALA A 41 2.74 -7.17 9.39
CA ALA A 41 2.14 -6.07 10.14
C ALA A 41 0.64 -6.28 10.40
N GLY A 42 0.02 -7.33 9.87
CA GLY A 42 -1.41 -7.59 10.00
C GLY A 42 -2.29 -6.52 9.33
N CYS A 43 -1.76 -5.87 8.28
CA CYS A 43 -2.37 -4.67 7.70
C CYS A 43 -3.06 -4.90 6.35
N TYR A 44 -3.71 -6.05 6.16
CA TYR A 44 -4.55 -6.29 4.97
C TYR A 44 -5.64 -5.23 4.79
N TRP A 45 -6.13 -4.67 5.90
CA TRP A 45 -7.07 -3.55 5.89
C TRP A 45 -6.55 -2.33 5.11
N LEU A 46 -5.22 -2.10 5.07
CA LEU A 46 -4.61 -1.01 4.30
C LEU A 46 -4.72 -1.29 2.80
N MET A 47 -4.47 -2.54 2.40
CA MET A 47 -4.58 -2.97 1.01
C MET A 47 -6.04 -2.91 0.53
N ASP A 48 -6.98 -3.29 1.39
CA ASP A 48 -8.41 -3.15 1.12
C ASP A 48 -8.84 -1.67 1.02
N ALA A 49 -8.32 -0.81 1.91
CA ALA A 49 -8.60 0.62 1.86
C ALA A 49 -8.10 1.23 0.54
N ILE A 50 -6.86 0.96 0.14
CA ILE A 50 -6.30 1.41 -1.14
C ILE A 50 -7.15 0.87 -2.30
N THR A 51 -7.43 -0.43 -2.31
CA THR A 51 -8.27 -1.10 -3.33
C THR A 51 -9.61 -0.40 -3.52
N SER A 52 -10.28 -0.02 -2.43
CA SER A 52 -11.59 0.64 -2.48
C SER A 52 -11.59 1.96 -3.24
N HIS A 53 -10.46 2.68 -3.22
CA HIS A 53 -10.25 3.90 -4.01
C HIS A 53 -9.87 3.57 -5.45
N LEU A 54 -8.93 2.64 -5.67
CA LEU A 54 -8.50 2.23 -7.01
C LEU A 54 -9.65 1.79 -7.91
N GLN A 55 -10.63 1.06 -7.37
CA GLN A 55 -11.80 0.61 -8.11
C GLN A 55 -12.72 1.73 -8.60
N ARG A 56 -12.60 2.93 -8.01
CA ARG A 56 -13.41 4.11 -8.34
C ARG A 56 -12.68 5.08 -9.27
N LEU A 57 -11.38 4.88 -9.47
CA LEU A 57 -10.58 5.73 -10.34
C LEU A 57 -10.84 5.39 -11.82
N PRO A 58 -10.78 6.40 -12.72
CA PRO A 58 -10.81 6.13 -14.15
C PRO A 58 -9.60 5.29 -14.54
N LYS A 59 -9.81 4.33 -15.44
CA LYS A 59 -8.75 3.41 -15.92
C LYS A 59 -7.66 4.07 -16.77
N GLU A 60 -7.80 5.38 -17.01
CA GLU A 60 -6.79 6.23 -17.66
C GLU A 60 -5.65 6.55 -16.70
N GLU A 61 -5.90 6.50 -15.38
CA GLU A 61 -4.85 6.59 -14.38
C GLU A 61 -4.04 5.30 -14.38
N THR A 62 -2.78 5.38 -14.77
CA THR A 62 -1.89 4.22 -14.83
C THR A 62 -1.08 4.03 -13.56
N PHE A 63 -0.93 5.08 -12.77
CA PHE A 63 -0.08 5.11 -11.58
C PHE A 63 -0.76 5.91 -10.47
N ILE A 64 -0.76 5.35 -9.27
CA ILE A 64 -1.31 5.95 -8.06
C ILE A 64 -0.31 5.78 -6.92
N SER A 65 -0.06 6.85 -6.19
CA SER A 65 0.70 6.81 -4.93
C SER A 65 -0.25 6.86 -3.75
N SER A 66 -0.02 6.00 -2.76
CA SER A 66 -0.81 5.91 -1.54
C SER A 66 0.08 6.14 -0.33
N LYS A 67 -0.21 7.19 0.44
CA LYS A 67 0.56 7.58 1.62
C LYS A 67 -0.29 7.42 2.87
N LEU A 68 0.11 6.49 3.74
CA LEU A 68 -0.48 6.33 5.07
C LEU A 68 0.42 7.03 6.10
N THR A 69 -0.15 7.96 6.86
CA THR A 69 0.52 8.56 8.03
C THR A 69 -0.27 8.17 9.29
N VAL A 70 0.43 7.69 10.32
CA VAL A 70 -0.12 7.28 11.60
C VAL A 70 0.30 8.27 12.68
N ASP A 71 -0.68 8.74 13.45
CA ASP A 71 -0.47 9.60 14.61
C ASP A 71 -1.35 9.13 15.76
N ASN A 72 -0.71 8.76 16.87
CA ASN A 72 -1.36 8.36 18.12
C ASN A 72 -2.51 7.33 17.94
N GLY A 73 -2.26 6.28 17.16
CA GLY A 73 -3.22 5.20 16.90
C GLY A 73 -4.35 5.56 15.93
N LYS A 74 -4.31 6.75 15.31
CA LYS A 74 -5.16 7.14 14.18
C LYS A 74 -4.31 7.17 12.92
N ALA A 75 -4.93 7.02 11.76
CA ALA A 75 -4.20 7.16 10.51
C ALA A 75 -4.97 7.97 9.47
N ARG A 76 -4.22 8.55 8.56
CA ARG A 76 -4.72 9.27 7.39
C ARG A 76 -4.09 8.65 6.16
N LEU A 77 -4.91 8.09 5.29
CA LEU A 77 -4.52 7.56 3.99
C LEU A 77 -4.84 8.60 2.93
N ASN A 78 -3.80 9.10 2.25
CA ASN A 78 -3.93 9.91 1.05
C ASN A 78 -3.72 9.03 -0.19
N ILE A 79 -4.59 9.17 -1.17
CA ILE A 79 -4.46 8.61 -2.51
C ILE A 79 -4.13 9.76 -3.45
N GLU A 80 -3.03 9.65 -4.17
CA GLU A 80 -2.41 10.69 -4.97
C GLU A 80 -2.13 10.18 -6.40
N ASP A 81 -2.07 11.10 -7.37
CA ASP A 81 -1.81 10.83 -8.79
C ASP A 81 -0.31 10.66 -9.14
N GLY A 82 0.57 10.66 -8.14
CA GLY A 82 2.03 10.68 -8.33
C GLY A 82 2.63 12.04 -8.70
N ASN A 83 1.81 13.05 -9.03
CA ASN A 83 2.23 14.42 -9.33
C ASN A 83 1.94 15.40 -8.18
N GLY A 84 1.58 14.88 -7.01
CA GLY A 84 1.28 15.66 -5.81
C GLY A 84 -0.17 16.13 -5.70
N THR A 85 -1.06 15.70 -6.60
CA THR A 85 -2.50 15.95 -6.48
C THR A 85 -3.12 14.87 -5.61
N VAL A 86 -3.79 15.27 -4.52
CA VAL A 86 -4.56 14.34 -3.69
C VAL A 86 -5.92 14.09 -4.35
N LEU A 87 -6.14 12.86 -4.80
CA LEU A 87 -7.38 12.40 -5.42
C LEU A 87 -8.44 12.02 -4.38
N ALA A 88 -8.01 11.42 -3.27
CA ALA A 88 -8.89 11.03 -2.17
C ALA A 88 -8.14 10.99 -0.84
N THR A 89 -8.87 11.20 0.24
CA THR A 89 -8.35 11.06 1.61
C THR A 89 -9.32 10.22 2.43
N GLN A 90 -8.77 9.24 3.15
CA GLN A 90 -9.52 8.42 4.09
C GLN A 90 -8.95 8.56 5.50
N GLN A 91 -9.83 8.90 6.44
CA GLN A 91 -9.51 8.93 7.86
C GLN A 91 -9.75 7.55 8.47
N ILE A 92 -8.77 7.04 9.20
CA ILE A 92 -8.80 5.76 9.90
C ILE A 92 -8.82 6.09 11.40
N PRO A 93 -9.96 5.94 12.08
CA PRO A 93 -10.14 6.40 13.46
C PRO A 93 -9.35 5.58 14.49
N TYR A 94 -8.94 4.36 14.13
CA TYR A 94 -8.12 3.50 14.96
C TYR A 94 -7.28 2.55 14.11
N THR A 95 -6.00 2.40 14.44
CA THR A 95 -5.10 1.40 13.86
C THR A 95 -3.98 1.05 14.85
N ASP A 96 -3.50 -0.19 14.75
CA ASP A 96 -2.30 -0.69 15.43
C ASP A 96 -1.11 -0.81 14.46
N PHE A 97 -1.18 -0.16 13.29
CA PHE A 97 -0.11 -0.18 12.30
C PHE A 97 1.22 0.25 12.93
N PRO A 98 2.30 -0.54 12.73
CA PRO A 98 3.51 -0.37 13.51
C PRO A 98 4.37 0.82 13.06
N LEU A 99 4.21 1.33 11.83
CA LEU A 99 5.05 2.42 11.30
C LEU A 99 4.32 3.76 11.40
N ASP A 100 5.09 4.83 11.55
CA ASP A 100 4.54 6.20 11.60
C ASP A 100 4.11 6.67 10.20
N GLU A 101 4.73 6.11 9.16
CA GLU A 101 4.39 6.39 7.77
C GLU A 101 4.75 5.19 6.87
N ILE A 102 3.97 4.99 5.81
CA ILE A 102 4.38 4.16 4.68
C ILE A 102 3.81 4.72 3.37
N MET A 103 4.59 4.58 2.30
CA MET A 103 4.19 4.89 0.94
C MET A 103 4.11 3.58 0.14
N LEU A 104 3.02 3.38 -0.58
CA LEU A 104 2.78 2.27 -1.49
C LEU A 104 2.39 2.82 -2.86
N PHE A 105 2.75 2.12 -3.92
CA PHE A 105 2.32 2.44 -5.28
C PHE A 105 1.29 1.44 -5.77
N ALA A 106 0.45 1.88 -6.69
CA ALA A 106 -0.50 1.04 -7.39
C ALA A 106 -0.43 1.35 -8.88
N CYS A 107 -0.23 0.32 -9.70
CA CYS A 107 -0.11 0.46 -11.15
C CYS A 107 -1.13 -0.40 -11.88
N TRP A 108 -1.71 0.14 -12.94
CA TRP A 108 -2.65 -0.61 -13.79
C TRP A 108 -1.90 -1.31 -14.92
N ASP A 109 -1.88 -2.65 -14.91
CA ASP A 109 -1.17 -3.47 -15.91
C ASP A 109 -2.00 -3.81 -17.16
N GLN A 110 -3.08 -3.05 -17.40
CA GLN A 110 -4.14 -3.28 -18.40
C GLN A 110 -5.14 -4.39 -18.04
N LYS A 111 -4.90 -5.18 -16.98
CA LYS A 111 -5.79 -6.27 -16.55
C LYS A 111 -6.15 -6.19 -15.06
N HIS A 112 -5.21 -5.82 -14.22
CA HIS A 112 -5.32 -5.71 -12.77
C HIS A 112 -4.56 -4.47 -12.27
N TRP A 113 -4.93 -4.01 -11.07
CA TRP A 113 -4.07 -3.13 -10.29
C TRP A 113 -3.06 -3.97 -9.54
N VAL A 114 -1.81 -3.55 -9.52
CA VAL A 114 -0.75 -4.16 -8.73
C VAL A 114 -0.32 -3.16 -7.66
N ILE A 115 -0.50 -3.51 -6.39
CA ILE A 115 -0.02 -2.73 -5.25
C ILE A 115 1.39 -3.20 -4.91
N MET A 116 2.33 -2.26 -4.77
CA MET A 116 3.75 -2.54 -4.62
C MET A 116 4.47 -1.56 -3.68
N LEU A 117 5.61 -1.96 -3.14
CA LEU A 117 6.52 -1.05 -2.43
C LEU A 117 7.21 -0.13 -3.44
N PRO A 118 7.66 1.07 -3.04
CA PRO A 118 8.41 1.96 -3.93
C PRO A 118 9.70 1.35 -4.50
N GLY A 119 10.33 0.41 -3.77
CA GLY A 119 11.51 -0.31 -4.25
C GLY A 119 11.21 -1.38 -5.31
N GLU A 120 9.94 -1.73 -5.52
CA GLU A 120 9.49 -2.76 -6.46
C GLU A 120 8.87 -2.19 -7.75
N TYR A 121 8.81 -0.86 -7.88
CA TYR A 121 8.34 -0.13 -9.07
C TYR A 121 9.50 0.20 -10.01
#